data_AF-A0A849QXD8-F1
#
_entry.id   AF-A0A849QXD8-F1
#
_cell.length_a   1.000
_cell.length_b   1.000
_cell.length_c   1.000
_cell.angle_alpha   90.00
_cell.angle_beta   90.00
_cell.angle_gamma   90.00
#
_symmetry.space_group_name_H-M   'P 1'
#
loop_
_entity.id
_entity.type
_entity.pdbx_description
1 polymer ?
#
loop_
_entity_poly.entity_id
_entity_poly.type
_entity_poly.pdbx_seq_one_letter_code
_entity_poly.pdbx_strand_id
1 'polypeptide(L)' 'MWVKIIEYTKYERVRLISARALQLSMGAPPLIKTKSTDVITIAEEEFAKDAIPFTVMRD' A
#
# COMPACT_ATOMS: atom_id res chain seq x y z
N MET A 1 -17.04 -9.74 -8.28
CA MET A 1 -15.90 -8.80 -8.32
C MET A 1 -16.31 -7.60 -7.47
N TRP A 2 -15.89 -7.56 -6.21
CA TRP A 2 -16.36 -6.54 -5.27
C TRP A 2 -15.36 -5.37 -5.30
N VAL A 3 -15.76 -4.25 -5.91
CA VAL A 3 -15.04 -2.99 -5.78
C VAL A 3 -15.34 -2.48 -4.36
N LYS A 4 -14.42 -2.74 -3.44
CA LYS A 4 -14.58 -2.33 -2.05
C LYS A 4 -14.19 -0.86 -1.95
N ILE A 5 -15.17 0.03 -2.10
CA ILE A 5 -15.02 1.45 -1.78
C ILE A 5 -15.01 1.55 -0.24
N ILE A 6 -13.89 1.19 0.37
CA ILE A 6 -13.66 1.43 1.79
C ILE A 6 -13.16 2.86 1.88
N GLU A 7 -13.97 3.78 2.39
CA GLU A 7 -13.46 5.10 2.77
C GLU A 7 -12.45 4.90 3.91
N TYR A 8 -11.18 4.84 3.55
CA TYR A 8 -10.08 4.88 4.52
C TYR A 8 -9.99 6.28 5.10
N THR A 9 -9.98 6.38 6.43
CA THR A 9 -9.61 7.63 7.09
C THR A 9 -8.17 8.00 6.71
N LYS A 10 -7.81 9.29 6.82
CA LYS A 10 -6.43 9.74 6.56
C LYS A 10 -5.38 8.92 7.34
N TYR A 11 -5.73 8.48 8.55
CA TYR A 11 -4.85 7.69 9.40
C TYR A 11 -4.67 6.26 8.89
N GLU A 12 -5.75 5.61 8.47
CA GLU A 12 -5.69 4.25 7.94
C GLU A 12 -4.95 4.20 6.61
N ARG A 13 -5.19 5.19 5.73
CA ARG A 13 -4.45 5.32 4.48
C ARG A 13 -2.95 5.42 4.74
N VAL A 14 -2.54 6.33 5.62
CA VAL A 14 -1.12 6.50 5.98
C VAL A 14 -0.57 5.23 6.62
N ARG A 15 -1.35 4.53 7.45
CA ARG A 15 -0.92 3.28 8.10
C ARG A 15 -0.67 2.15 7.09
N LEU A 16 -1.54 1.99 6.11
CA LEU A 16 -1.40 1.03 5.00
C LEU A 16 -0.12 1.30 4.19
N ILE A 17 0.06 2.55 3.76
CA ILE A 17 1.24 2.97 2.99
C ILE A 17 2.51 2.76 3.82
N SER A 18 2.50 3.14 5.10
CA SER A 18 3.66 2.98 6.00
C SER A 18 4.04 1.52 6.21
N ALA A 19 3.05 0.66 6.45
CA ALA A 19 3.28 -0.78 6.61
C ALA A 19 3.85 -1.39 5.32
N ARG A 20 3.38 -0.94 4.15
CA ARG A 20 3.89 -1.42 2.87
C ARG A 20 5.29 -0.90 2.57
N ALA A 21 5.57 0.37 2.83
CA ALA A 21 6.90 0.96 2.71
C ALA A 21 7.92 0.22 3.59
N LEU A 22 7.53 -0.18 4.80
CA LEU A 22 8.37 -1.01 5.67
C LEU A 22 8.68 -2.37 5.02
N GLN A 23 7.69 -3.06 4.45
CA GLN A 23 7.92 -4.33 3.75
C GLN A 23 8.91 -4.18 2.59
N LEU A 24 8.76 -3.12 1.79
CA LEU A 24 9.67 -2.80 0.69
C LEU A 24 11.08 -2.51 1.20
N SER A 25 11.20 -1.77 2.30
CA SER A 25 12.49 -1.51 2.96
C SER A 25 13.16 -2.77 3.49
N MET A 26 12.39 -3.82 3.81
CA MET A 26 12.92 -5.13 4.21
C MET A 26 13.32 -6.01 3.02
N GLY A 27 13.25 -5.50 1.78
CA GLY A 27 13.61 -6.23 0.57
C GLY A 27 12.47 -7.04 -0.04
N ALA A 28 11.21 -6.79 0.36
CA ALA A 28 10.08 -7.40 -0.32
C ALA A 28 9.99 -6.89 -1.78
N PRO A 29 9.72 -7.77 -2.76
CA PRO A 29 9.56 -7.34 -4.14
C PRO A 29 8.28 -6.51 -4.31
N PRO A 30 8.34 -5.37 -5.02
CA PRO A 30 7.15 -4.63 -5.39
C PRO A 30 6.31 -5.44 -6.38
N LEU A 31 4.98 -5.40 -6.22
CA LEU A 31 4.02 -6.07 -7.11
C LEU A 31 3.76 -5.26 -8.38
N ILE A 32 4.25 -4.02 -8.42
CA ILE A 32 4.14 -3.11 -9.56
C ILE A 32 5.52 -2.87 -10.17
N LYS A 33 5.56 -2.63 -11.49
CA LYS A 33 6.76 -2.16 -12.17
C LYS A 33 6.95 -0.66 -11.90
N THR A 34 7.69 -0.33 -10.86
CA THR A 34 8.16 1.03 -10.56
C THR A 34 9.60 1.20 -11.08
N LYS A 35 9.91 2.39 -11.61
CA LYS A 35 11.29 2.82 -11.89
C LYS A 35 11.90 3.57 -10.70
N SER A 36 11.07 3.89 -9.72
CA SER A 36 11.40 4.64 -8.51
C SER A 36 12.12 3.74 -7.52
N THR A 37 13.20 4.23 -6.90
CA THR A 37 13.94 3.52 -5.82
C THR A 37 13.32 3.79 -4.44
N ASP A 38 12.52 4.86 -4.31
CA ASP A 38 11.96 5.27 -3.04
C ASP A 38 10.80 4.37 -2.59
N VAL A 39 10.98 3.71 -1.45
CA VAL A 39 10.00 2.77 -0.87
C VAL A 39 8.63 3.40 -0.58
N ILE A 40 8.61 4.69 -0.24
CA ILE A 40 7.36 5.42 0.04
C ILE A 40 6.58 5.62 -1.27
N THR A 41 7.24 6.12 -2.31
CA THR A 41 6.63 6.35 -3.61
C THR A 41 6.10 5.05 -4.23
N ILE A 42 6.85 3.96 -4.10
CA ILE A 42 6.40 2.62 -4.54
C ILE A 42 5.15 2.19 -3.76
N ALA A 43 5.13 2.36 -2.44
CA ALA A 43 3.98 1.99 -1.61
C ALA A 43 2.73 2.84 -1.93
N GLU A 44 2.89 4.13 -2.23
CA GLU A 44 1.81 5.01 -2.68
C GLU A 44 1.25 4.59 -4.04
N GLU A 45 2.12 4.24 -5.00
CA GLU A 45 1.69 3.72 -6.29
C GLU A 45 0.98 2.36 -6.18
N GLU A 46 1.43 1.48 -5.29
CA GLU A 46 0.76 0.21 -5.00
C GLU A 46 -0.60 0.43 -4.34
N PHE A 47 -0.70 1.41 -3.43
CA PHE A 47 -1.96 1.81 -2.81
C PHE A 47 -2.95 2.33 -3.87
N ALA A 48 -2.48 3.19 -4.79
CA ALA A 48 -3.31 3.75 -5.85
C ALA A 48 -3.82 2.68 -6.85
N LYS A 49 -3.08 1.58 -7.00
CA LYS A 49 -3.44 0.43 -7.85
C LYS A 49 -4.18 -0.69 -7.11
N ASP A 50 -4.51 -0.49 -5.82
CA ASP A 50 -5.15 -1.49 -4.96
C ASP A 50 -4.36 -2.83 -4.93
N ALA A 51 -3.03 -2.74 -5.05
CA ALA A 51 -2.13 -3.89 -5.13
C ALA A 51 -1.58 -4.31 -3.76
N ILE A 52 -1.99 -3.65 -2.67
CA ILE A 52 -1.51 -3.96 -1.33
C ILE A 52 -2.16 -5.28 -0.87
N PRO A 53 -1.37 -6.29 -0.48
CA PRO A 53 -1.89 -7.63 -0.16
C PRO A 53 -2.56 -7.73 1.21
N PHE A 54 -2.89 -6.61 1.85
CA PHE A 54 -3.52 -6.57 3.17
C PHE A 54 -4.47 -5.36 3.26
N THR A 55 -5.42 -5.45 4.19
CA THR A 55 -6.48 -4.46 4.41
C THR A 55 -6.58 -4.14 5.90
N VAL A 56 -7.09 -2.95 6.22
CA VAL A 56 -7.39 -2.58 7.61
C VAL A 56 -8.64 -3.32 8.08
N MET A 57 -8.51 -4.07 9.18
CA MET A 57 -9.64 -4.63 9.91
C MET A 57 -10.16 -3.59 10.89
N ARG A 58 -11.46 -3.31 10.83
CA ARG A 58 -12.20 -2.52 11.81
C ARG A 58 -13.08 -3.51 12.57
N ASP A 59 -12.97 -3.52 13.90
CA ASP A 59 -13.86 -4.26 14.79
C ASP A 59 -15.03 -3.34 15.20
#